data_AF-A0A175YN77-F1
#
_entry.id   AF-A0A175YN77-F1
#
_cell.length_a   1.000
_cell.length_b   1.000
_cell.length_c   1.000
_cell.angle_alpha   90.00
_cell.angle_beta   90.00
_cell.angle_gamma   90.00
#
_symmetry.space_group_name_H-M   'P 1'
#
loop_
_entity.id
_entity.type
_entity.pdbx_description
1 polymer ?
#
loop_
_entity_poly.entity_id
_entity_poly.type
_entity_poly.pdbx_seq_one_letter_code
_entity_poly.pdbx_strand_id
1 'polypeptide(L)'
;MPEEKIEMFKSLEPWAERNILPLLKPVESCWQPQDFLPNPASEGFDDQVEELRQRAKELPDDYFVVLVGDMITEEALPTYQTMINTLDGVRDETGASTTPWGIWTRAWTAEENRHGDLLNKYLYLSGRVDMRQIEKTIQYLIGTGMNPKTENNPYLGFIFTSFQERATFISHGNTARHAKEHGNLKLAQLCGMIASDEKRHETAYTKIVEKLFEVDPDGTIQALADMMQKKISMPAHLMYDGRNENLFDHFSAVAQRLQVYTAKDYADILEFLVGRWKVADLTTGLTGEGRKAQDYVCGLATRIRRIQERAEGRAKEAGTARISWIFDKEVKL
;
A
#
# COMPACT_ATOMS: atom_id res chain seq x y z
N MET A 1 -14.47 -6.73 19.29
CA MET A 1 -15.73 -6.48 18.56
C MET A 1 -16.91 -7.23 19.22
N PRO A 2 -18.19 -6.79 19.11
CA PRO A 2 -19.32 -7.57 19.63
C PRO A 2 -19.44 -8.96 18.97
N GLU A 3 -19.85 -9.98 19.71
CA GLU A 3 -19.93 -11.38 19.24
C GLU A 3 -20.84 -11.55 18.01
N GLU A 4 -21.97 -10.84 17.97
CA GLU A 4 -22.88 -10.83 16.82
C GLU A 4 -22.18 -10.46 15.49
N LYS A 5 -21.23 -9.50 15.54
CA LYS A 5 -20.47 -9.08 14.36
C LYS A 5 -19.43 -10.12 13.96
N ILE A 6 -18.89 -10.89 14.91
CA ILE A 6 -17.99 -12.02 14.63
C ILE A 6 -18.76 -13.12 13.89
N GLU A 7 -19.95 -13.48 14.37
CA GLU A 7 -20.84 -14.45 13.72
C GLU A 7 -21.26 -14.00 12.32
N MET A 8 -21.44 -12.69 12.10
CA MET A 8 -21.68 -12.15 10.76
C MET A 8 -20.53 -12.47 9.79
N PHE A 9 -19.26 -12.28 10.16
CA PHE A 9 -18.12 -12.63 9.29
C PHE A 9 -18.01 -14.14 9.03
N LYS A 10 -18.34 -14.99 10.00
CA LYS A 10 -18.45 -16.44 9.79
C LYS A 10 -19.55 -16.77 8.79
N SER A 11 -20.71 -16.13 8.90
CA SER A 11 -21.82 -16.33 7.96
C SER A 11 -21.48 -15.91 6.51
N LEU A 12 -20.50 -15.01 6.35
CA LEU A 12 -20.02 -14.54 5.04
C LEU A 12 -18.95 -15.45 4.43
N GLU A 13 -18.47 -16.51 5.10
CA GLU A 13 -17.45 -17.41 4.55
C GLU A 13 -17.83 -17.99 3.17
N PRO A 14 -19.03 -18.56 2.95
CA PRO A 14 -19.40 -19.07 1.63
C PRO A 14 -19.45 -17.95 0.56
N TRP A 15 -19.76 -16.72 0.97
CA TRP A 15 -19.72 -15.57 0.07
C TRP A 15 -18.28 -15.19 -0.28
N ALA A 16 -17.37 -15.16 0.69
CA ALA A 16 -15.95 -14.86 0.49
C ALA A 16 -15.29 -15.90 -0.42
N GLU A 17 -15.59 -17.18 -0.21
CA GLU A 17 -15.12 -18.27 -1.08
C GLU A 17 -15.50 -18.05 -2.55
N ARG A 18 -16.74 -17.60 -2.82
CA ARG A 18 -17.24 -17.41 -4.19
C ARG A 18 -16.87 -16.07 -4.82
N ASN A 19 -16.61 -15.03 -4.03
CA ASN A 19 -16.51 -13.65 -4.54
C ASN A 19 -15.14 -12.99 -4.33
N ILE A 20 -14.37 -13.48 -3.36
CA ILE A 20 -13.07 -12.93 -2.96
C ILE A 20 -11.94 -13.84 -3.40
N LEU A 21 -11.97 -15.13 -3.02
CA LEU A 21 -10.89 -16.07 -3.38
C LEU A 21 -10.61 -16.18 -4.89
N PRO A 22 -11.61 -16.09 -5.81
CA PRO A 22 -11.33 -16.13 -7.25
C PRO A 22 -10.55 -14.92 -7.80
N LEU A 23 -10.32 -13.88 -6.99
CA LEU A 23 -9.49 -12.74 -7.37
C LEU A 23 -7.98 -12.99 -7.14
N LEU A 24 -7.64 -14.02 -6.38
CA LEU A 24 -6.28 -14.54 -6.26
C LEU A 24 -5.89 -15.22 -7.57
N LYS A 25 -4.64 -15.06 -7.98
CA LYS A 25 -4.11 -15.78 -9.12
C LYS A 25 -3.58 -17.14 -8.64
N PRO A 26 -3.92 -18.25 -9.32
CA PRO A 26 -3.24 -19.52 -9.08
C PRO A 26 -1.73 -19.37 -9.25
N VAL A 27 -0.94 -19.97 -8.36
CA VAL A 27 0.54 -19.84 -8.33
C VAL A 27 1.17 -20.13 -9.69
N GLU A 28 0.71 -21.17 -10.39
CA GLU A 28 1.19 -21.57 -11.72
C GLU A 28 0.94 -20.52 -12.83
N SER A 29 0.08 -19.53 -12.56
CA SER A 29 -0.21 -18.40 -13.45
C SER A 29 0.34 -17.06 -12.94
N CYS A 30 0.98 -17.06 -11.76
CA CYS A 30 1.62 -15.88 -11.20
C CYS A 30 2.96 -15.63 -11.88
N TRP A 31 3.25 -14.34 -12.09
CA TRP A 31 4.61 -13.92 -12.38
C TRP A 31 5.51 -14.19 -11.17
N GLN A 32 6.79 -14.42 -11.40
CA GLN A 32 7.80 -14.58 -10.36
C GLN A 32 8.89 -13.51 -10.50
N PRO A 33 9.58 -13.11 -9.41
CA PRO A 33 10.64 -12.10 -9.49
C PRO A 33 11.69 -12.39 -10.59
N GLN A 34 12.01 -13.66 -10.81
CA GLN A 34 12.98 -14.09 -11.80
C GLN A 34 12.58 -13.74 -13.25
N ASP A 35 11.29 -13.55 -13.54
CA ASP A 35 10.79 -13.19 -14.88
C ASP A 35 11.27 -11.79 -15.34
N PHE A 36 11.66 -10.93 -14.38
CA PHE A 36 12.07 -9.54 -14.63
C PHE A 36 13.52 -9.25 -14.27
N LEU A 37 14.26 -10.22 -13.73
CA LEU A 37 15.64 -10.08 -13.29
C LEU A 37 16.61 -10.79 -14.26
N PRO A 38 17.88 -10.37 -14.31
CA PRO A 38 18.92 -11.13 -14.99
C PRO A 38 18.90 -12.61 -14.58
N ASN A 39 19.03 -13.52 -15.54
CA ASN A 39 18.98 -14.96 -15.28
C ASN A 39 20.36 -15.47 -14.84
N PRO A 40 20.56 -15.85 -13.56
CA PRO A 40 21.87 -16.27 -13.06
C PRO A 40 22.38 -17.58 -13.67
N ALA A 41 21.53 -18.37 -14.32
CA ALA A 41 21.93 -19.61 -15.01
C ALA A 41 22.22 -19.39 -16.51
N SER A 42 22.09 -18.15 -17.02
CA SER A 42 22.37 -17.82 -18.42
C SER A 42 23.85 -17.49 -18.62
N GLU A 43 24.44 -17.92 -19.74
CA GLU A 43 25.78 -17.48 -20.17
C GLU A 43 25.87 -15.94 -20.32
N GLY A 44 24.74 -15.27 -20.59
CA GLY A 44 24.65 -13.82 -20.71
C GLY A 44 24.29 -13.09 -19.40
N PHE A 45 24.42 -13.73 -18.23
CA PHE A 45 24.07 -13.11 -16.95
C PHE A 45 24.82 -11.79 -16.71
N ASP A 46 26.14 -11.79 -16.91
CA ASP A 46 26.98 -10.62 -16.67
C ASP A 46 26.57 -9.44 -17.56
N ASP A 47 26.31 -9.69 -18.84
CA ASP A 47 25.84 -8.67 -19.79
C ASP A 47 24.46 -8.12 -19.37
N GLN A 48 23.54 -8.98 -18.94
CA GLN A 48 22.21 -8.57 -18.47
C GLN A 48 22.29 -7.69 -17.21
N VAL A 49 23.20 -8.00 -16.28
CA VAL A 49 23.47 -7.19 -15.09
C VAL A 49 24.08 -5.84 -15.48
N GLU A 50 25.05 -5.83 -16.40
CA GLU A 50 25.66 -4.60 -16.88
C GLU A 50 24.62 -3.70 -17.57
N GLU A 51 23.76 -4.24 -18.44
CA GLU A 51 22.65 -3.51 -19.06
C GLU A 51 21.68 -2.92 -18.02
N LEU A 52 21.37 -3.66 -16.95
CA LEU A 52 20.54 -3.16 -15.84
C LEU A 52 21.21 -1.95 -15.19
N ARG A 53 22.49 -2.05 -14.87
CA ARG A 53 23.28 -0.98 -14.22
C ARG A 53 23.41 0.25 -15.10
N GLN A 54 23.63 0.08 -16.40
CA GLN A 54 23.71 1.20 -17.33
C GLN A 54 22.40 1.99 -17.38
N ARG A 55 21.25 1.29 -17.49
CA ARG A 55 19.93 1.96 -17.45
C ARG A 55 19.63 2.59 -16.08
N ALA A 56 20.12 2.01 -14.99
CA ALA A 56 19.95 2.57 -13.65
C ALA A 56 20.71 3.90 -13.44
N LYS A 57 21.76 4.18 -14.21
CA LYS A 57 22.49 5.47 -14.15
C LYS A 57 21.68 6.65 -14.69
N GLU A 58 20.74 6.40 -15.59
CA GLU A 58 19.88 7.43 -16.21
C GLU A 58 18.72 7.87 -15.30
N LEU A 59 18.50 7.16 -14.19
CA LEU A 59 17.49 7.49 -13.18
C LEU A 59 18.10 8.42 -12.10
N PRO A 60 17.40 9.51 -11.73
CA PRO A 60 17.89 10.46 -10.73
C PRO A 60 17.86 9.85 -9.33
N ASP A 61 18.71 10.37 -8.44
CA ASP A 61 18.76 9.89 -7.04
C ASP A 61 17.42 10.12 -6.32
N ASP A 62 16.67 11.19 -6.66
CA ASP A 62 15.32 11.44 -6.14
C ASP A 62 14.36 10.27 -6.43
N TYR A 63 14.44 9.66 -7.62
CA TYR A 63 13.63 8.51 -7.98
C TYR A 63 14.00 7.29 -7.12
N PHE A 64 15.30 7.08 -6.88
CA PHE A 64 15.76 5.98 -6.01
C PHE A 64 15.33 6.16 -4.56
N VAL A 65 15.26 7.38 -4.03
CA VAL A 65 14.72 7.61 -2.68
C VAL A 65 13.27 7.09 -2.58
N VAL A 66 12.44 7.36 -3.59
CA VAL A 66 11.05 6.91 -3.58
C VAL A 66 10.96 5.40 -3.79
N LEU A 67 11.65 4.85 -4.78
CA LEU A 67 11.63 3.40 -5.06
C LEU A 67 12.14 2.59 -3.86
N VAL A 68 13.13 3.11 -3.13
CA VAL A 68 13.63 2.49 -1.89
C VAL A 68 12.56 2.55 -0.79
N GLY A 69 11.87 3.68 -0.62
CA GLY A 69 10.80 3.78 0.36
C GLY A 69 9.63 2.84 0.07
N ASP A 70 9.25 2.70 -1.20
CA ASP A 70 8.28 1.70 -1.66
C ASP A 70 8.76 0.29 -1.30
N MET A 71 9.99 -0.08 -1.68
CA MET A 71 10.57 -1.39 -1.38
C MET A 71 10.66 -1.71 0.12
N ILE A 72 11.09 -0.75 0.95
CA ILE A 72 11.16 -0.92 2.41
C ILE A 72 9.77 -1.18 2.98
N THR A 73 8.75 -0.55 2.40
CA THR A 73 7.35 -0.77 2.77
C THR A 73 6.95 -2.20 2.40
N GLU A 74 7.27 -2.70 1.21
CA GLU A 74 6.97 -4.09 0.83
C GLU A 74 7.66 -5.12 1.74
N GLU A 75 8.93 -4.88 2.08
CA GLU A 75 9.72 -5.80 2.92
C GLU A 75 9.19 -5.90 4.37
N ALA A 76 8.35 -4.97 4.81
CA ALA A 76 7.73 -5.03 6.14
C ALA A 76 6.49 -5.95 6.21
N LEU A 77 6.25 -6.76 5.16
CA LEU A 77 5.14 -7.71 5.00
C LEU A 77 4.75 -8.54 6.25
N PRO A 78 5.69 -9.04 7.10
CA PRO A 78 5.30 -9.74 8.32
C PRO A 78 4.37 -8.91 9.23
N THR A 79 4.55 -7.59 9.25
CA THR A 79 3.69 -6.65 10.00
C THR A 79 2.27 -6.63 9.44
N TYR A 80 2.11 -6.70 8.12
CA TYR A 80 0.82 -6.58 7.44
C TYR A 80 0.00 -7.86 7.56
N GLN A 81 0.65 -9.02 7.39
CA GLN A 81 0.01 -10.30 7.68
C GLN A 81 -0.42 -10.37 9.16
N THR A 82 0.44 -9.91 10.08
CA THR A 82 0.11 -9.84 11.51
C THR A 82 -1.10 -8.94 11.75
N MET A 83 -1.14 -7.76 11.12
CA MET A 83 -2.28 -6.84 11.20
C MET A 83 -3.58 -7.51 10.79
N ILE A 84 -3.62 -8.20 9.65
CA ILE A 84 -4.83 -8.92 9.20
C ILE A 84 -5.20 -10.03 10.20
N ASN A 85 -4.21 -10.76 10.72
CA ASN A 85 -4.40 -11.78 11.75
C ASN A 85 -4.73 -11.22 13.15
N THR A 86 -4.80 -9.90 13.33
CA THR A 86 -5.36 -9.30 14.54
C THR A 86 -6.86 -9.04 14.44
N LEU A 87 -7.46 -9.15 13.24
CA LEU A 87 -8.85 -8.79 12.99
C LEU A 87 -9.83 -9.89 13.45
N ASP A 88 -10.73 -9.53 14.35
CA ASP A 88 -11.73 -10.41 14.95
C ASP A 88 -12.63 -11.07 13.88
N GLY A 89 -12.81 -12.38 13.92
CA GLY A 89 -13.70 -13.10 13.02
C GLY A 89 -13.14 -13.42 11.62
N VAL A 90 -11.97 -12.89 11.27
CA VAL A 90 -11.30 -13.19 9.97
C VAL A 90 -9.85 -13.68 10.10
N ARG A 91 -9.23 -13.53 11.28
CA ARG A 91 -7.87 -14.00 11.53
C ARG A 91 -7.68 -15.51 11.34
N ASP A 92 -6.47 -15.90 10.96
CA ASP A 92 -6.06 -17.31 10.92
C ASP A 92 -5.71 -17.83 12.32
N GLU A 93 -6.57 -18.68 12.88
CA GLU A 93 -6.42 -19.22 14.25
C GLU A 93 -5.28 -20.23 14.40
N THR A 94 -4.82 -20.86 13.31
CA THR A 94 -3.86 -21.98 13.39
C THR A 94 -2.61 -21.79 12.53
N GLY A 95 -2.58 -20.76 11.70
CA GLY A 95 -1.57 -20.58 10.64
C GLY A 95 -1.82 -21.46 9.41
N ALA A 96 -2.88 -22.27 9.44
CA ALA A 96 -3.31 -23.13 8.35
C ALA A 96 -4.84 -23.30 8.32
N SER A 97 -5.58 -22.34 8.89
CA SER A 97 -7.05 -22.40 8.94
C SER A 97 -7.63 -22.54 7.53
N THR A 98 -8.62 -23.41 7.36
CA THR A 98 -9.30 -23.65 6.09
C THR A 98 -10.42 -22.66 5.81
N THR A 99 -10.64 -21.67 6.69
CA THR A 99 -11.64 -20.62 6.43
C THR A 99 -11.22 -19.80 5.20
N PRO A 100 -12.16 -19.33 4.37
CA PRO A 100 -11.86 -18.45 3.25
C PRO A 100 -11.05 -17.21 3.64
N TRP A 101 -11.27 -16.67 4.84
CA TRP A 101 -10.52 -15.54 5.38
C TRP A 101 -9.05 -15.89 5.69
N GLY A 102 -8.79 -17.06 6.29
CA GLY A 102 -7.43 -17.56 6.51
C GLY A 102 -6.72 -17.86 5.19
N ILE A 103 -7.42 -18.48 4.23
CA ILE A 103 -6.89 -18.76 2.88
C ILE A 103 -6.52 -17.46 2.17
N TRP A 104 -7.41 -16.45 2.17
CA TRP A 104 -7.13 -15.13 1.60
C TRP A 104 -5.89 -14.51 2.21
N THR A 105 -5.81 -14.43 3.54
CA THR A 105 -4.67 -13.81 4.24
C THR A 105 -3.35 -14.45 3.83
N ARG A 106 -3.27 -15.78 3.82
CA ARG A 106 -2.04 -16.50 3.43
C ARG A 106 -1.71 -16.33 1.95
N ALA A 107 -2.70 -16.41 1.06
CA ALA A 107 -2.48 -16.31 -0.37
C ALA A 107 -2.14 -14.87 -0.81
N TRP A 108 -2.81 -13.86 -0.25
CA TRP A 108 -2.45 -12.45 -0.41
C TRP A 108 -1.01 -12.24 0.04
N THR A 109 -0.63 -12.70 1.24
CA THR A 109 0.76 -12.58 1.74
C THR A 109 1.76 -13.25 0.77
N ALA A 110 1.41 -14.40 0.19
CA ALA A 110 2.27 -15.08 -0.77
C ALA A 110 2.41 -14.30 -2.09
N GLU A 111 1.35 -13.61 -2.54
CA GLU A 111 1.41 -12.72 -3.69
C GLU A 111 2.29 -11.49 -3.38
N GLU A 112 2.09 -10.83 -2.23
CA GLU A 112 2.84 -9.65 -1.75
C GLU A 112 4.34 -9.91 -1.59
N ASN A 113 4.73 -11.09 -1.09
CA ASN A 113 6.14 -11.42 -0.84
C ASN A 113 7.02 -11.19 -2.10
N ARG A 114 6.45 -11.44 -3.29
CA ARG A 114 7.16 -11.28 -4.56
C ARG A 114 7.51 -9.82 -4.86
N HIS A 115 6.76 -8.85 -4.32
CA HIS A 115 6.97 -7.43 -4.57
C HIS A 115 8.27 -6.95 -3.93
N GLY A 116 8.43 -7.18 -2.63
CA GLY A 116 9.67 -6.90 -1.89
C GLY A 116 10.85 -7.66 -2.49
N ASP A 117 10.69 -8.97 -2.76
CA ASP A 117 11.72 -9.81 -3.36
C ASP A 117 12.27 -9.26 -4.68
N LEU A 118 11.38 -8.74 -5.53
CA LEU A 118 11.72 -8.23 -6.85
C LEU A 118 12.39 -6.86 -6.76
N LEU A 119 11.82 -5.94 -5.98
CA LEU A 119 12.39 -4.61 -5.77
C LEU A 119 13.75 -4.67 -5.07
N ASN A 120 13.91 -5.54 -4.08
CA ASN A 120 15.17 -5.75 -3.37
C ASN A 120 16.28 -6.15 -4.33
N LYS A 121 16.08 -7.22 -5.11
CA LYS A 121 17.08 -7.72 -6.06
C LYS A 121 17.37 -6.70 -7.15
N TYR A 122 16.36 -5.96 -7.61
CA TYR A 122 16.56 -4.86 -8.56
C TYR A 122 17.47 -3.77 -7.96
N LEU A 123 17.16 -3.27 -6.76
CA LEU A 123 17.93 -2.22 -6.08
C LEU A 123 19.35 -2.68 -5.76
N TYR A 124 19.53 -3.93 -5.31
CA TYR A 124 20.83 -4.56 -5.10
C TYR A 124 21.67 -4.57 -6.37
N LEU A 125 21.12 -5.04 -7.49
CA LEU A 125 21.82 -5.11 -8.77
C LEU A 125 22.10 -3.72 -9.37
N SER A 126 21.25 -2.73 -9.10
CA SER A 126 21.37 -1.38 -9.65
C SER A 126 22.71 -0.70 -9.30
N GLY A 127 23.26 -0.99 -8.11
CA GLY A 127 24.43 -0.30 -7.57
C GLY A 127 24.22 1.20 -7.29
N ARG A 128 22.96 1.66 -7.22
CA ARG A 128 22.61 3.08 -7.04
C ARG A 128 22.34 3.47 -5.58
N VAL A 129 22.20 2.48 -4.70
CA VAL A 129 21.73 2.64 -3.32
C VAL A 129 22.61 1.89 -2.31
N ASP A 130 22.59 2.32 -1.06
CA ASP A 130 23.28 1.68 0.07
C ASP A 130 22.38 0.60 0.69
N MET A 131 22.53 -0.64 0.21
CA MET A 131 21.75 -1.77 0.70
C MET A 131 21.89 -2.00 2.20
N ARG A 132 23.05 -1.72 2.81
CA ARG A 132 23.25 -1.90 4.24
C ARG A 132 22.38 -0.93 5.05
N GLN A 133 22.25 0.30 4.59
CA GLN A 133 21.37 1.29 5.24
C GLN A 133 19.89 0.95 5.02
N ILE A 134 19.54 0.42 3.85
CA ILE A 134 18.18 -0.08 3.56
C ILE A 134 17.82 -1.25 4.47
N GLU A 135 18.67 -2.28 4.55
CA GLU A 135 18.47 -3.46 5.41
C GLU A 135 18.30 -3.09 6.89
N LYS A 136 19.11 -2.14 7.39
CA LYS A 136 18.92 -1.59 8.75
C LYS A 136 17.56 -0.92 8.91
N THR A 137 17.12 -0.17 7.91
CA THR A 137 15.83 0.53 7.94
C THR A 137 14.67 -0.47 7.97
N ILE A 138 14.74 -1.54 7.17
CA ILE A 138 13.77 -2.65 7.19
C ILE A 138 13.75 -3.30 8.58
N GLN A 139 14.93 -3.59 9.14
CA GLN A 139 15.02 -4.22 10.46
C GLN A 139 14.40 -3.34 11.56
N TYR A 140 14.64 -2.02 11.54
CA TYR A 140 13.97 -1.08 12.44
C TYR A 140 12.46 -1.06 12.23
N LEU A 141 12.01 -1.02 10.97
CA LEU A 141 10.59 -0.93 10.65
C LEU A 141 9.83 -2.18 11.10
N ILE A 142 10.33 -3.38 10.79
CA ILE A 142 9.72 -4.64 11.26
C ILE A 142 9.76 -4.72 12.79
N GLY A 143 10.88 -4.36 13.41
CA GLY A 143 11.01 -4.37 14.88
C GLY A 143 10.08 -3.39 15.59
N THR A 144 9.72 -2.29 14.92
CA THR A 144 8.79 -1.28 15.44
C THR A 144 7.33 -1.66 15.14
N GLY A 145 7.08 -2.34 14.03
CA GLY A 145 5.75 -2.64 13.53
C GLY A 145 5.00 -1.38 13.11
N MET A 146 3.68 -1.47 13.09
CA MET A 146 2.77 -0.38 12.73
C MET A 146 1.51 -0.45 13.60
N ASN A 147 0.96 0.70 13.98
CA ASN A 147 -0.38 0.78 14.55
C ASN A 147 -1.35 1.45 13.56
N PRO A 148 -2.16 0.69 12.80
CA PRO A 148 -3.14 1.25 11.87
C PRO A 148 -4.41 1.78 12.56
N LYS A 149 -4.52 1.63 13.89
CA LYS A 149 -5.69 2.02 14.69
C LYS A 149 -7.00 1.36 14.24
N THR A 150 -6.89 0.12 13.75
CA THR A 150 -8.01 -0.71 13.30
C THR A 150 -8.66 -1.51 14.42
N GLU A 151 -8.11 -1.48 15.64
CA GLU A 151 -8.78 -1.96 16.87
C GLU A 151 -9.30 -3.39 16.80
N ASN A 152 -8.57 -4.28 16.12
CA ASN A 152 -8.97 -5.67 15.86
C ASN A 152 -10.31 -5.77 15.09
N ASN A 153 -10.81 -4.68 14.53
CA ASN A 153 -12.13 -4.58 13.91
C ASN A 153 -12.00 -4.73 12.38
N PRO A 154 -12.56 -5.80 11.77
CA PRO A 154 -12.44 -6.01 10.33
C PRO A 154 -13.12 -4.92 9.49
N TYR A 155 -14.12 -4.19 10.01
CA TYR A 155 -14.67 -3.05 9.28
C TYR A 155 -13.59 -1.98 9.06
N LEU A 156 -12.92 -1.57 10.14
CA LEU A 156 -11.80 -0.63 10.10
C LEU A 156 -10.63 -1.20 9.28
N GLY A 157 -10.31 -2.48 9.47
CA GLY A 157 -9.26 -3.19 8.76
C GLY A 157 -9.46 -3.22 7.25
N PHE A 158 -10.64 -3.62 6.77
CA PHE A 158 -10.91 -3.72 5.33
C PHE A 158 -11.10 -2.36 4.64
N ILE A 159 -11.56 -1.34 5.38
CA ILE A 159 -11.53 0.05 4.89
C ILE A 159 -10.07 0.53 4.76
N PHE A 160 -9.23 0.24 5.76
CA PHE A 160 -7.82 0.57 5.74
C PHE A 160 -7.12 -0.10 4.55
N THR A 161 -7.27 -1.42 4.36
CA THR A 161 -6.62 -2.13 3.26
C THR A 161 -7.15 -1.67 1.90
N SER A 162 -8.47 -1.45 1.74
CA SER A 162 -9.03 -0.89 0.50
C SER A 162 -8.39 0.45 0.10
N PHE A 163 -8.07 1.28 1.09
CA PHE A 163 -7.38 2.56 0.86
C PHE A 163 -5.91 2.36 0.50
N GLN A 164 -5.19 1.53 1.27
CA GLN A 164 -3.76 1.31 1.10
C GLN A 164 -3.43 0.66 -0.23
N GLU A 165 -4.15 -0.39 -0.61
CA GLU A 165 -3.98 -1.10 -1.90
C GLU A 165 -4.17 -0.18 -3.10
N ARG A 166 -5.07 0.81 -2.97
CA ARG A 166 -5.21 1.83 -4.00
C ARG A 166 -4.05 2.84 -3.98
N ALA A 167 -3.51 3.16 -2.80
CA ALA A 167 -2.37 4.05 -2.66
C ALA A 167 -1.10 3.43 -3.27
N THR A 168 -0.83 2.15 -2.99
CA THR A 168 0.29 1.38 -3.57
C THR A 168 0.10 1.20 -5.08
N PHE A 169 -1.12 0.90 -5.56
CA PHE A 169 -1.44 0.89 -6.99
C PHE A 169 -1.05 2.20 -7.69
N ILE A 170 -1.39 3.36 -7.09
CA ILE A 170 -1.03 4.67 -7.63
C ILE A 170 0.49 4.89 -7.57
N SER A 171 1.13 4.60 -6.44
CA SER A 171 2.58 4.76 -6.25
C SER A 171 3.37 3.95 -7.29
N HIS A 172 3.12 2.64 -7.37
CA HIS A 172 3.77 1.73 -8.32
C HIS A 172 3.45 2.08 -9.77
N GLY A 173 2.22 2.51 -10.07
CA GLY A 173 1.84 3.00 -11.39
C GLY A 173 2.60 4.26 -11.82
N ASN A 174 2.80 5.20 -10.89
CA ASN A 174 3.55 6.42 -11.16
C ASN A 174 5.06 6.18 -11.24
N THR A 175 5.64 5.34 -10.39
CA THR A 175 7.06 4.95 -10.51
C THR A 175 7.30 4.20 -11.81
N ALA A 176 6.37 3.33 -12.25
CA ALA A 176 6.44 2.69 -13.57
C ALA A 176 6.47 3.72 -14.72
N ARG A 177 5.61 4.75 -14.64
CA ARG A 177 5.57 5.83 -15.64
C ARG A 177 6.88 6.63 -15.66
N HIS A 178 7.39 7.03 -14.49
CA HIS A 178 8.66 7.75 -14.39
C HIS A 178 9.83 6.90 -14.90
N ALA A 179 9.89 5.61 -14.55
CA ALA A 179 10.91 4.70 -15.08
C ALA A 179 10.91 4.67 -16.62
N LYS A 180 9.72 4.65 -17.24
CA LYS A 180 9.57 4.70 -18.69
C LYS A 180 10.00 6.04 -19.29
N GLU A 181 9.68 7.16 -18.64
CA GLU A 181 10.10 8.50 -19.05
C GLU A 181 11.64 8.65 -19.05
N HIS A 182 12.32 7.97 -18.13
CA HIS A 182 13.78 7.86 -18.08
C HIS A 182 14.35 6.73 -18.97
N GLY A 183 13.56 6.16 -19.88
CA GLY A 183 13.99 5.13 -20.83
C GLY A 183 14.18 3.73 -20.25
N ASN A 184 13.87 3.51 -18.97
CA ASN A 184 14.03 2.21 -18.32
C ASN A 184 12.76 1.34 -18.41
N LEU A 185 12.51 0.79 -19.60
CA LEU A 185 11.32 -0.02 -19.89
C LEU A 185 11.19 -1.29 -19.03
N LYS A 186 12.29 -1.95 -18.65
CA LYS A 186 12.21 -3.15 -17.80
C LYS A 186 11.81 -2.79 -16.37
N LEU A 187 12.32 -1.69 -15.81
CA LEU A 187 11.85 -1.21 -14.51
C LEU A 187 10.37 -0.78 -14.57
N ALA A 188 9.96 -0.12 -15.65
CA ALA A 188 8.55 0.23 -15.85
C ALA A 188 7.63 -1.00 -15.88
N GLN A 189 8.06 -2.07 -16.54
CA GLN A 189 7.33 -3.35 -16.54
C GLN A 189 7.25 -3.96 -15.14
N LEU A 190 8.37 -3.99 -14.42
CA LEU A 190 8.44 -4.50 -13.05
C LEU A 190 7.46 -3.77 -12.12
N CYS A 191 7.53 -2.43 -12.04
CA CYS A 191 6.62 -1.63 -11.21
C CYS A 191 5.16 -1.78 -11.66
N GLY A 192 4.91 -1.86 -12.98
CA GLY A 192 3.58 -2.08 -13.52
C GLY A 192 2.98 -3.44 -13.19
N MET A 193 3.81 -4.48 -13.04
CA MET A 193 3.36 -5.82 -12.66
C MET A 193 2.99 -5.90 -11.18
N ILE A 194 3.74 -5.22 -10.31
CA ILE A 194 3.37 -5.03 -8.91
C ILE A 194 2.04 -4.29 -8.83
N ALA A 195 1.91 -3.13 -9.49
CA ALA A 195 0.65 -2.38 -9.56
C ALA A 195 -0.55 -3.22 -10.06
N SER A 196 -0.32 -4.19 -10.94
CA SER A 196 -1.38 -5.08 -11.43
C SER A 196 -1.91 -6.04 -10.35
N ASP A 197 -1.08 -6.40 -9.39
CA ASP A 197 -1.47 -7.20 -8.22
C ASP A 197 -2.24 -6.33 -7.22
N GLU A 198 -1.71 -5.15 -6.86
CA GLU A 198 -2.38 -4.14 -6.02
C GLU A 198 -3.82 -3.89 -6.50
N LYS A 199 -4.01 -3.79 -7.82
CA LYS A 199 -5.34 -3.52 -8.39
C LYS A 199 -6.33 -4.65 -8.12
N ARG A 200 -5.87 -5.91 -8.13
CA ARG A 200 -6.71 -7.06 -7.80
C ARG A 200 -7.03 -7.10 -6.31
N HIS A 201 -6.05 -6.82 -5.46
CA HIS A 201 -6.24 -6.76 -4.01
C HIS A 201 -7.17 -5.61 -3.61
N GLU A 202 -7.00 -4.41 -4.18
CA GLU A 202 -7.95 -3.29 -4.06
C GLU A 202 -9.37 -3.75 -4.44
N THR A 203 -9.52 -4.47 -5.56
CA THR A 203 -10.81 -4.97 -6.01
C THR A 203 -11.42 -5.96 -5.00
N ALA A 204 -10.61 -6.82 -4.39
CA ALA A 204 -11.07 -7.76 -3.38
C ALA A 204 -11.51 -7.06 -2.10
N TYR A 205 -10.67 -6.19 -1.53
CA TYR A 205 -11.00 -5.48 -0.30
C TYR A 205 -12.19 -4.53 -0.47
N THR A 206 -12.26 -3.81 -1.59
CA THR A 206 -13.42 -2.94 -1.86
C THR A 206 -14.72 -3.72 -2.01
N LYS A 207 -14.69 -4.95 -2.54
CA LYS A 207 -15.85 -5.86 -2.57
C LYS A 207 -16.27 -6.33 -1.17
N ILE A 208 -15.32 -6.57 -0.27
CA ILE A 208 -15.64 -6.92 1.11
C ILE A 208 -16.39 -5.77 1.77
N VAL A 209 -15.88 -4.54 1.68
CA VAL A 209 -16.54 -3.37 2.26
C VAL A 209 -17.88 -3.06 1.58
N GLU A 210 -17.99 -3.26 0.26
CA GLU A 210 -19.28 -3.20 -0.45
C GLU A 210 -20.29 -4.19 0.15
N LYS A 211 -19.87 -5.43 0.42
CA LYS A 211 -20.74 -6.42 1.07
C LYS A 211 -21.11 -6.02 2.49
N LEU A 212 -20.21 -5.39 3.23
CA LEU A 212 -20.49 -4.86 4.57
C LEU A 212 -21.54 -3.73 4.52
N PHE A 213 -21.51 -2.87 3.51
CA PHE A 213 -22.58 -1.88 3.30
C PHE A 213 -23.95 -2.51 2.98
N GLU A 214 -23.99 -3.69 2.36
CA GLU A 214 -25.26 -4.40 2.13
C GLU A 214 -25.84 -5.00 3.42
N VAL A 215 -24.99 -5.56 4.29
CA VAL A 215 -25.46 -6.33 5.46
C VAL A 215 -25.51 -5.50 6.75
N ASP A 216 -24.70 -4.45 6.84
CA ASP A 216 -24.60 -3.55 8.00
C ASP A 216 -24.21 -2.12 7.57
N PRO A 217 -25.10 -1.40 6.87
CA PRO A 217 -24.80 -0.08 6.34
C PRO A 217 -24.43 0.93 7.44
N ASP A 218 -25.10 0.88 8.61
CA ASP A 218 -24.86 1.82 9.71
C ASP A 218 -23.49 1.63 10.36
N GLY A 219 -23.12 0.39 10.70
CA GLY A 219 -21.81 0.10 11.28
C GLY A 219 -20.69 0.39 10.29
N THR A 220 -20.90 0.07 9.01
CA THR A 220 -19.90 0.29 7.96
C THR A 220 -19.65 1.79 7.70
N ILE A 221 -20.68 2.63 7.64
CA ILE A 221 -20.47 4.07 7.44
C ILE A 221 -19.80 4.73 8.63
N GLN A 222 -20.15 4.29 9.86
CA GLN A 222 -19.50 4.79 11.07
C GLN A 222 -18.02 4.39 11.11
N ALA A 223 -17.68 3.15 10.74
CA ALA A 223 -16.29 2.69 10.62
C ALA A 223 -15.51 3.48 9.56
N LEU A 224 -16.13 3.79 8.42
CA LEU A 224 -15.51 4.62 7.38
C LEU A 224 -15.24 6.05 7.88
N ALA A 225 -16.21 6.67 8.54
CA ALA A 225 -16.03 7.99 9.13
C ALA A 225 -14.93 7.99 10.20
N ASP A 226 -14.88 6.96 11.05
CA ASP A 226 -13.87 6.81 12.10
C ASP A 226 -12.45 6.70 11.51
N MET A 227 -12.22 5.81 10.53
CA MET A 227 -10.93 5.72 9.85
C MET A 227 -10.52 7.04 9.20
N MET A 228 -11.48 7.77 8.61
CA MET A 228 -11.23 9.07 8.02
C MET A 228 -10.93 10.17 9.06
N GLN A 229 -11.51 10.10 10.26
CA GLN A 229 -11.18 11.00 11.37
C GLN A 229 -9.79 10.72 11.94
N LYS A 230 -9.44 9.43 12.07
CA LYS A 230 -8.11 8.96 12.50
C LYS A 230 -7.00 9.30 11.49
N LYS A 231 -7.39 9.54 10.23
CA LYS A 231 -6.55 9.61 9.02
C LYS A 231 -5.90 8.26 8.72
N ILE A 232 -5.92 7.87 7.46
CA ILE A 232 -5.26 6.64 7.01
C ILE A 232 -3.75 6.87 7.13
N SER A 233 -3.14 6.22 8.14
CA SER A 233 -1.70 6.32 8.41
C SER A 233 -0.95 5.37 7.49
N MET A 234 0.13 5.83 6.86
CA MET A 234 0.94 4.97 5.99
C MET A 234 1.59 3.82 6.78
N PRO A 235 1.71 2.61 6.22
CA PRO A 235 2.27 1.47 6.94
C PRO A 235 3.70 1.72 7.44
N ALA A 236 4.53 2.35 6.60
CA ALA A 236 5.92 2.69 6.94
C ALA A 236 6.10 4.04 7.65
N HIS A 237 5.06 4.62 8.28
CA HIS A 237 5.15 5.94 8.94
C HIS A 237 6.17 6.02 10.08
N LEU A 238 6.64 4.88 10.60
CA LEU A 238 7.66 4.78 11.65
C LEU A 238 9.04 4.41 11.09
N MET A 239 9.30 4.59 9.79
CA MET A 239 10.61 4.24 9.23
C MET A 239 11.74 5.05 9.88
N TYR A 240 12.86 4.38 10.12
CA TYR A 240 14.04 4.95 10.76
C TYR A 240 15.29 4.23 10.28
N ASP A 241 16.34 4.97 9.91
CA ASP A 241 17.59 4.42 9.36
C ASP A 241 18.75 4.32 10.38
N GLY A 242 18.47 4.67 11.64
CA GLY A 242 19.47 4.78 12.71
C GLY A 242 20.00 6.20 12.96
N ARG A 243 19.55 7.22 12.22
CA ARG A 243 19.99 8.61 12.44
C ARG A 243 19.01 9.71 12.05
N ASN A 244 18.06 9.46 11.14
CA ASN A 244 17.06 10.44 10.72
C ASN A 244 15.70 10.13 11.35
N GLU A 245 15.31 10.88 12.38
CA GLU A 245 14.03 10.72 13.08
C GLU A 245 12.82 11.13 12.20
N ASN A 246 13.03 11.94 11.17
CA ASN A 246 11.99 12.43 10.26
C ASN A 246 12.07 11.75 8.88
N LEU A 247 12.60 10.52 8.82
CA LEU A 247 12.87 9.84 7.56
C LEU A 247 11.61 9.62 6.73
N PHE A 248 10.49 9.27 7.35
CA PHE A 248 9.21 9.13 6.65
C PHE A 248 8.71 10.45 6.05
N ASP A 249 8.83 11.56 6.78
CA ASP A 249 8.42 12.88 6.27
C ASP A 249 9.30 13.32 5.10
N HIS A 250 10.63 13.10 5.19
CA HIS A 250 11.55 13.41 4.11
C HIS A 250 11.28 12.55 2.86
N PHE A 251 11.09 11.24 3.02
CA PHE A 251 10.68 10.35 1.93
C PHE A 251 9.36 10.81 1.30
N SER A 252 8.35 11.11 2.13
CA SER A 252 7.04 11.53 1.68
C SER A 252 7.08 12.87 0.93
N ALA A 253 7.94 13.80 1.34
CA ALA A 253 8.14 15.06 0.62
C ALA A 253 8.73 14.83 -0.79
N VAL A 254 9.73 13.95 -0.91
CA VAL A 254 10.29 13.58 -2.22
C VAL A 254 9.23 12.90 -3.10
N ALA A 255 8.45 11.97 -2.56
CA ALA A 255 7.37 11.29 -3.29
C ALA A 255 6.27 12.26 -3.76
N GLN A 256 5.88 13.21 -2.89
CA GLN A 256 4.94 14.28 -3.21
C GLN A 256 5.49 15.18 -4.32
N ARG A 257 6.74 15.63 -4.23
CA ARG A 257 7.37 16.50 -5.23
C ARG A 257 7.53 15.80 -6.58
N LEU A 258 7.89 14.52 -6.58
CA LEU A 258 7.95 13.72 -7.79
C LEU A 258 6.58 13.31 -8.34
N GLN A 259 5.47 13.64 -7.65
CA GLN A 259 4.13 13.24 -8.06
C GLN A 259 3.98 11.71 -8.16
N VAL A 260 4.67 10.98 -7.29
CA VAL A 260 4.51 9.52 -7.16
C VAL A 260 3.29 9.20 -6.30
N TYR A 261 3.21 9.83 -5.13
CA TYR A 261 2.03 9.81 -4.28
C TYR A 261 1.90 11.15 -3.57
N THR A 262 0.72 11.76 -3.70
CA THR A 262 0.47 13.12 -3.20
C THR A 262 -0.73 13.15 -2.25
N ALA A 263 -0.85 14.26 -1.51
CA ALA A 263 -2.04 14.52 -0.73
C ALA A 263 -3.31 14.70 -1.59
N LYS A 264 -3.16 15.00 -2.89
CA LYS A 264 -4.27 14.99 -3.84
C LYS A 264 -4.72 13.55 -4.12
N ASP A 265 -3.77 12.63 -4.34
CA ASP A 265 -4.07 11.21 -4.53
C ASP A 265 -4.81 10.63 -3.31
N TYR A 266 -4.44 11.03 -2.09
CA TYR A 266 -5.21 10.68 -0.89
C TYR A 266 -6.70 11.09 -0.99
N ALA A 267 -6.98 12.31 -1.43
CA ALA A 267 -8.35 12.79 -1.60
C ALA A 267 -9.07 12.08 -2.75
N ASP A 268 -8.36 11.77 -3.83
CA ASP A 268 -8.88 11.07 -5.00
C ASP A 268 -9.23 9.61 -4.68
N ILE A 269 -8.43 8.93 -3.83
CA ILE A 269 -8.76 7.61 -3.28
C ILE A 269 -10.04 7.67 -2.46
N LEU A 270 -10.16 8.65 -1.55
CA LEU A 270 -11.36 8.80 -0.74
C LEU A 270 -12.61 9.03 -1.61
N GLU A 271 -12.54 9.97 -2.56
CA GLU A 271 -13.64 10.23 -3.49
C GLU A 271 -14.01 8.99 -4.30
N PHE A 272 -13.02 8.24 -4.78
CA PHE A 272 -13.23 6.99 -5.47
C PHE A 272 -13.95 5.96 -4.59
N LEU A 273 -13.50 5.74 -3.35
CA LEU A 273 -14.09 4.74 -2.44
C LEU A 273 -15.52 5.11 -2.05
N VAL A 274 -15.78 6.39 -1.78
CA VAL A 274 -17.12 6.94 -1.52
C VAL A 274 -18.06 6.68 -2.70
N GLY A 275 -17.59 6.91 -3.93
CA GLY A 275 -18.36 6.60 -5.14
C GLY A 275 -18.52 5.09 -5.36
N ARG A 276 -17.46 4.30 -5.15
CA ARG A 276 -17.44 2.84 -5.34
C ARG A 276 -18.43 2.13 -4.44
N TRP A 277 -18.58 2.58 -3.19
CA TRP A 277 -19.53 2.05 -2.22
C TRP A 277 -20.88 2.77 -2.23
N LYS A 278 -21.07 3.73 -3.15
CA LYS A 278 -22.30 4.51 -3.31
C LYS A 278 -22.78 5.12 -1.98
N VAL A 279 -21.84 5.63 -1.18
CA VAL A 279 -22.12 6.10 0.19
C VAL A 279 -23.19 7.19 0.20
N ALA A 280 -23.21 8.08 -0.80
CA ALA A 280 -24.21 9.13 -0.94
C ALA A 280 -25.64 8.60 -1.19
N ASP A 281 -25.77 7.40 -1.77
CA ASP A 281 -27.06 6.80 -2.14
C ASP A 281 -27.68 5.98 -0.99
N LEU A 282 -26.99 5.86 0.16
CA LEU A 282 -27.50 5.15 1.33
C LEU A 282 -28.65 5.94 1.98
N THR A 283 -29.89 5.62 1.63
CA THR A 283 -31.09 6.32 2.14
C THR A 283 -31.78 5.63 3.31
N THR A 284 -31.50 4.35 3.55
CA THR A 284 -32.17 3.52 4.57
C THR A 284 -31.15 2.75 5.41
N GLY A 285 -31.56 2.29 6.59
CA GLY A 285 -30.70 1.49 7.45
C GLY A 285 -29.65 2.29 8.21
N LEU A 286 -29.71 3.63 8.18
CA LEU A 286 -28.83 4.53 8.93
C LEU A 286 -29.54 5.13 10.15
N THR A 287 -28.83 5.14 11.27
CA THR A 287 -29.17 5.85 12.50
C THR A 287 -28.89 7.36 12.34
N GLY A 288 -29.17 8.14 13.38
CA GLY A 288 -28.81 9.56 13.40
C GLY A 288 -27.29 9.80 13.30
N GLU A 289 -26.50 8.96 13.97
CA GLU A 289 -25.03 9.02 13.89
C GLU A 289 -24.52 8.50 12.54
N GLY A 290 -25.14 7.45 11.97
CA GLY A 290 -24.82 6.98 10.63
C GLY A 290 -25.02 8.06 9.55
N ARG A 291 -26.09 8.87 9.65
CA ARG A 291 -26.30 10.01 8.74
C ARG A 291 -25.24 11.11 8.90
N LYS A 292 -24.82 11.43 10.13
CA LYS A 292 -23.72 12.39 10.35
C LYS A 292 -22.40 11.87 9.78
N ALA A 293 -22.13 10.57 9.95
CA ALA A 293 -20.96 9.90 9.38
C ALA A 293 -20.98 9.96 7.84
N GLN A 294 -22.14 9.70 7.23
CA GLN A 294 -22.36 9.82 5.79
C GLN A 294 -22.07 11.25 5.28
N ASP A 295 -22.69 12.26 5.89
CA ASP A 295 -22.48 13.67 5.53
C ASP A 295 -21.01 14.07 5.64
N TYR A 296 -20.35 13.65 6.73
CA TYR A 296 -18.93 13.90 6.97
C TYR A 296 -18.07 13.32 5.84
N VAL A 297 -18.24 12.03 5.54
CA VAL A 297 -17.42 11.30 4.56
C VAL A 297 -17.63 11.85 3.15
N CYS A 298 -18.88 12.09 2.74
CA CYS A 298 -19.21 12.64 1.42
C CYS A 298 -18.64 14.05 1.19
N GLY A 299 -18.52 14.88 2.24
CA GLY A 299 -17.93 16.21 2.15
C GLY A 299 -16.40 16.26 2.29
N LEU A 300 -15.77 15.17 2.72
CA LEU A 300 -14.39 15.21 3.21
C LEU A 300 -13.35 15.36 2.10
N ALA A 301 -13.51 14.69 0.96
CA ALA A 301 -12.54 14.80 -0.16
C ALA A 301 -12.39 16.25 -0.63
N THR A 302 -13.52 16.96 -0.82
CA THR A 302 -13.53 18.40 -1.17
C THR A 302 -12.82 19.24 -0.11
N ARG A 303 -13.04 18.93 1.18
CA ARG A 303 -12.39 19.64 2.29
C ARG A 303 -10.88 19.41 2.28
N ILE A 304 -10.42 18.18 2.06
CA ILE A 304 -8.99 17.84 1.99
C ILE A 304 -8.32 18.62 0.85
N ARG A 305 -8.89 18.59 -0.36
CA ARG A 305 -8.35 19.33 -1.52
C ARG A 305 -8.17 20.82 -1.23
N ARG A 306 -9.18 21.48 -0.64
CA ARG A 306 -9.10 22.91 -0.26
C ARG A 306 -8.02 23.20 0.79
N ILE A 307 -7.75 22.28 1.70
CA ILE A 307 -6.69 22.44 2.70
C ILE A 307 -5.33 22.31 2.03
N GLN A 308 -5.18 21.35 1.11
CA GLN A 308 -3.93 21.12 0.37
C GLN A 308 -3.58 22.30 -0.54
N GLU A 309 -4.52 22.80 -1.35
CA GLU A 309 -4.31 23.99 -2.20
C GLU A 309 -3.82 25.21 -1.39
N ARG A 310 -4.33 25.38 -0.16
CA ARG A 310 -3.88 26.45 0.75
C ARG A 310 -2.51 26.20 1.34
N ALA A 311 -2.13 24.95 1.56
CA ALA A 311 -0.81 24.58 2.07
C ALA A 311 0.25 24.78 0.99
N GLU A 312 -0.02 24.33 -0.24
CA GLU A 312 0.84 24.53 -1.41
C GLU A 312 1.04 26.02 -1.72
N GLY A 313 -0.02 26.82 -1.70
CA GLY A 313 0.07 28.27 -1.89
C GLY A 313 0.84 29.02 -0.80
N ARG A 314 1.16 28.37 0.33
CA ARG A 314 1.95 28.92 1.44
C ARG A 314 3.34 28.29 1.57
N ALA A 315 3.63 27.23 0.80
CA ALA A 315 4.92 26.55 0.85
C ALA A 315 6.02 27.50 0.35
N LYS A 316 7.03 27.75 1.19
CA LYS A 316 8.29 28.41 0.79
C LYS A 316 9.21 27.39 0.12
N GLU A 317 10.34 27.86 -0.43
CA GLU A 317 11.36 27.03 -1.09
C GLU A 317 11.57 25.69 -0.37
N ALA A 318 11.48 24.61 -1.15
CA ALA A 318 11.74 23.24 -0.72
C ALA A 318 13.12 23.14 -0.06
N GLY A 319 13.15 22.63 1.17
CA GLY A 319 14.40 22.32 1.87
C GLY A 319 15.16 21.18 1.18
N THR A 320 16.34 20.88 1.68
CA THR A 320 17.09 19.69 1.26
C THR A 320 17.35 18.77 2.44
N ALA A 321 17.49 17.47 2.17
CA ALA A 321 17.87 16.48 3.15
C ALA A 321 18.89 15.50 2.57
N ARG A 322 19.79 15.02 3.42
CA ARG A 322 20.68 13.90 3.10
C ARG A 322 20.01 12.59 3.45
N ILE A 323 19.97 11.66 2.50
CA ILE A 323 19.30 10.37 2.66
C ILE A 323 20.34 9.26 2.68
N SER A 324 20.30 8.42 3.72
CA SER A 324 21.29 7.35 3.90
C SER A 324 21.24 6.29 2.82
N TRP A 325 20.05 5.98 2.31
CA TRP A 325 19.83 4.98 1.26
C TRP A 325 20.54 5.28 -0.05
N ILE A 326 20.95 6.52 -0.29
CA ILE A 326 21.69 6.95 -1.49
C ILE A 326 23.08 7.47 -1.13
N PHE A 327 23.72 6.89 -0.11
CA PHE A 327 25.07 7.24 0.34
C PHE A 327 25.21 8.69 0.82
N ASP A 328 24.24 9.19 1.60
CA ASP A 328 24.23 10.56 2.16
C ASP A 328 24.20 11.70 1.13
N LYS A 329 23.83 11.38 -0.10
CA LYS A 329 23.56 12.41 -1.11
C LYS A 329 22.34 13.24 -0.71
N GLU A 330 22.36 14.49 -1.17
CA GLU A 330 21.34 15.49 -0.87
C GLU A 330 20.24 15.47 -1.94
N VAL A 331 18.98 15.47 -1.50
CA VAL A 331 17.78 15.58 -2.36
C VAL A 331 16.92 16.74 -1.90
N LYS A 332 16.12 17.28 -2.82
CA LYS A 332 15.12 18.31 -2.50
C LYS A 332 13.90 17.66 -1.88
N LEU A 333 13.41 18.23 -0.78
CA LEU A 333 12.15 17.85 -0.14
C LEU A 333 10.98 18.55 -0.84
#